data_AF-A0A534FFB8-F1
#
_entry.id   AF-A0A534FFB8-F1
#
_cell.length_a   1.000
_cell.length_b   1.000
_cell.length_c   1.000
_cell.angle_alpha   90.00
_cell.angle_beta   90.00
_cell.angle_gamma   90.00
#
_symmetry.space_group_name_H-M   'P 1'
#
loop_
_entity.id
_entity.type
_entity.pdbx_description
1 polymer ?
#
loop_
_entity_poly.entity_id
_entity_poly.type
_entity_poly.pdbx_seq_one_letter_code
_entity_poly.pdbx_strand_id
1 'polypeptide(L)' 'MNDLHLAPETLDRRALLRALRALKKGDFTMRLPLDLTGIDGQIAEVFNDIVEMNESIASELARVCKTVGKEGQIN' A
#
# COMPACT_ATOMS: atom_id res chain seq x y z
N MET A 1 4.05 -26.40 25.11
CA MET A 1 4.88 -26.23 23.90
C MET A 1 3.99 -26.42 22.69
N ASN A 2 4.10 -25.52 21.73
CA ASN A 2 3.36 -25.40 20.46
C ASN A 2 2.06 -24.58 20.48
N ASP A 3 2.19 -23.29 20.80
CA ASP A 3 1.46 -22.27 20.05
C ASP A 3 2.23 -22.02 18.74
N LEU A 4 2.14 -22.94 17.79
CA LEU A 4 2.65 -22.69 16.45
C LEU A 4 1.75 -21.64 15.79
N HIS A 5 2.38 -20.53 15.44
CA HIS A 5 1.86 -19.45 14.61
C HIS A 5 1.03 -20.04 13.46
N LEU A 6 -0.30 -19.89 13.53
CA LEU A 6 -1.18 -20.18 12.41
C LEU A 6 -1.10 -18.96 11.48
N ALA A 7 0.02 -18.82 10.76
CA ALA A 7 0.09 -17.90 9.64
C ALA A 7 -1.10 -18.23 8.72
N PRO A 8 -1.93 -17.25 8.33
CA PRO A 8 -3.05 -17.54 7.45
C PRO A 8 -2.52 -18.22 6.19
N GLU A 9 -3.00 -19.43 5.89
CA GLU A 9 -2.56 -20.14 4.67
C GLU A 9 -3.13 -19.51 3.40
N THR A 10 -4.14 -18.63 3.54
CA THR A 10 -4.87 -18.01 2.43
C THR A 10 -5.17 -16.54 2.67
N LEU A 11 -5.23 -15.77 1.59
CA LEU A 11 -5.59 -14.36 1.62
C LEU A 11 -7.11 -14.21 1.84
N ASP A 12 -7.51 -13.51 2.91
CA ASP A 12 -8.92 -13.17 3.11
C ASP A 12 -9.39 -12.19 2.02
N ARG A 13 -10.30 -12.66 1.16
CA ARG A 13 -10.93 -11.88 0.09
C ARG A 13 -11.63 -10.61 0.59
N ARG A 14 -12.16 -10.61 1.82
CA ARG A 14 -12.77 -9.41 2.44
C ARG A 14 -11.70 -8.39 2.81
N ALA A 15 -10.58 -8.85 3.35
CA ALA A 15 -9.43 -8.00 3.65
C ALA A 15 -8.84 -7.40 2.37
N LEU A 16 -8.65 -8.19 1.32
CA LEU A 16 -8.20 -7.73 0.00
C LEU A 16 -9.15 -6.65 -0.57
N LEU A 17 -10.46 -6.90 -0.56
CA LEU A 17 -11.44 -5.92 -1.07
C LEU A 17 -11.41 -4.61 -0.28
N ARG A 18 -11.22 -4.69 1.05
CA ARG A 18 -11.07 -3.50 1.90
C ARG A 18 -9.79 -2.73 1.55
N ALA A 19 -8.67 -3.44 1.38
CA ALA A 19 -7.38 -2.85 1.03
C ALA A 19 -7.43 -2.17 -0.35
N LEU A 20 -8.02 -2.81 -1.36
CA LEU A 20 -8.24 -2.21 -2.69
C LEU A 20 -9.12 -0.96 -2.63
N ARG A 21 -10.18 -0.96 -1.80
CA ARG A 21 -11.03 0.23 -1.60
C ARG A 21 -10.30 1.36 -0.90
N ALA A 22 -9.41 1.07 0.05
CA ALA A 22 -8.58 2.06 0.72
C ALA A 22 -7.58 2.69 -0.26
N LEU A 23 -6.86 1.85 -1.00
CA LEU A 23 -5.93 2.28 -2.05
C LEU A 23 -6.63 3.19 -3.08
N LYS A 24 -7.82 2.81 -3.55
CA LYS A 24 -8.63 3.65 -4.46
C LYS A 24 -8.93 5.04 -3.89
N LYS A 25 -9.06 5.17 -2.57
CA LYS A 25 -9.33 6.45 -1.89
C LYS A 25 -8.04 7.24 -1.58
N GLY A 26 -6.87 6.72 -1.96
CA GLY A 26 -5.58 7.32 -1.62
C GLY A 26 -5.12 7.02 -0.20
N ASP A 27 -5.73 6.05 0.49
CA ASP A 27 -5.25 5.57 1.77
C ASP A 27 -4.15 4.53 1.54
N PHE A 28 -2.91 4.99 1.62
CA PHE A 28 -1.71 4.18 1.45
C PHE A 28 -1.19 3.60 2.77
N THR A 29 -1.97 3.60 3.86
CA THR A 29 -1.52 3.02 5.15
C THR A 29 -1.79 1.52 5.23
N MET A 30 -2.64 1.00 4.34
CA MET A 30 -3.01 -0.42 4.32
C MET A 30 -1.88 -1.28 3.74
N ARG A 31 -1.61 -2.43 4.38
CA ARG A 31 -0.71 -3.48 3.89
C ARG A 31 -1.38 -4.84 4.00
N LEU A 32 -1.07 -5.73 3.07
CA LEU A 32 -1.46 -7.14 3.13
C LEU A 32 -0.35 -7.99 3.78
N PRO A 33 -0.72 -9.10 4.44
CA PRO A 33 0.23 -10.01 5.09
C PRO A 33 1.23 -10.61 4.08
N LEU A 34 2.51 -10.64 4.44
CA LEU A 34 3.61 -11.19 3.64
C LEU A 34 4.02 -12.62 4.06
N ASP A 35 3.41 -13.14 5.12
CA ASP A 35 3.58 -14.52 5.59
C ASP A 35 2.75 -15.53 4.80
N LEU A 36 1.97 -15.06 3.81
CA LEU A 36 1.25 -15.92 2.86
C LEU A 36 2.21 -16.54 1.84
N THR A 37 1.90 -17.73 1.37
CA THR A 37 2.68 -18.43 0.33
C THR A 37 1.86 -18.65 -0.94
N GLY A 38 2.51 -19.08 -2.03
CA GLY A 38 1.84 -19.37 -3.29
C GLY A 38 1.32 -18.13 -4.02
N ILE A 39 0.16 -18.25 -4.68
CA ILE A 39 -0.46 -17.15 -5.42
C ILE A 39 -0.96 -16.05 -4.48
N ASP A 40 -1.45 -16.42 -3.29
CA ASP A 40 -1.96 -15.46 -2.31
C ASP A 40 -0.84 -14.56 -1.76
N GLY A 41 0.35 -15.12 -1.53
CA GLY A 41 1.56 -14.35 -1.22
C GLY A 41 1.97 -13.40 -2.33
N GLN A 42 1.98 -13.88 -3.58
CA GLN A 42 2.30 -13.03 -4.75
C GLN A 42 1.28 -11.89 -4.93
N ILE A 43 -0.01 -12.13 -4.68
CA ILE A 43 -1.03 -11.08 -4.70
C ILE A 43 -0.76 -10.05 -3.60
N ALA A 44 -0.41 -10.49 -2.39
CA ALA A 44 -0.12 -9.60 -1.28
C ALA A 44 1.15 -8.75 -1.53
N GLU A 45 2.20 -9.35 -2.07
CA GLU A 45 3.43 -8.69 -2.49
C GLU A 45 3.15 -7.62 -3.55
N VAL A 46 2.55 -8.00 -4.68
CA VAL A 46 2.23 -7.07 -5.78
C VAL A 46 1.29 -5.95 -5.31
N PHE A 47 0.33 -6.25 -4.43
CA PHE A 47 -0.52 -5.20 -3.86
C PHE A 47 0.31 -4.20 -3.04
N ASN A 48 1.18 -4.68 -2.15
CA ASN A 48 2.00 -3.83 -1.30
C ASN A 48 2.96 -2.96 -2.13
N ASP A 49 3.54 -3.51 -3.21
CA ASP A 49 4.39 -2.77 -4.16
C ASP A 49 3.62 -1.62 -4.83
N ILE A 50 2.38 -1.87 -5.26
CA ILE A 50 1.52 -0.81 -5.84
C ILE A 50 1.22 0.27 -4.82
N VAL A 51 1.00 -0.09 -3.54
CA VAL A 51 0.77 0.89 -2.47
C VAL A 51 2.01 1.77 -2.28
N GLU A 52 3.20 1.17 -2.20
CA GLU A 52 4.46 1.89 -2.03
C GLU A 52 4.75 2.83 -3.22
N MET A 53 4.53 2.35 -4.45
CA MET A 53 4.69 3.16 -5.66
C MET A 53 3.76 4.39 -5.63
N ASN A 54 2.49 4.19 -5.28
CA ASN A 54 1.52 5.28 -5.21
C ASN A 54 1.86 6.28 -4.09
N GLU A 55 2.32 5.81 -2.94
CA GLU A 55 2.78 6.66 -1.84
C GLU A 55 3.98 7.53 -2.26
N SER A 56 4.94 6.93 -2.97
CA SER A 56 6.09 7.65 -3.52
C SER A 56 5.67 8.73 -4.54
N ILE A 57 4.79 8.39 -5.48
CA ILE A 57 4.26 9.34 -6.48
C ILE A 57 3.53 10.50 -5.79
N ALA A 58 2.67 10.21 -4.81
CA ALA A 58 1.96 11.24 -4.06
C ALA A 58 2.92 12.16 -3.30
N SER A 59 3.98 11.59 -2.72
CA SER A 59 5.03 12.34 -2.03
C SER A 59 5.81 13.28 -2.96
N GLU A 60 6.14 12.81 -4.18
CA GLU A 60 6.78 13.64 -5.21
C GLU A 60 5.86 14.76 -5.69
N LEU A 61 4.58 14.47 -5.96
CA LEU A 61 3.61 15.49 -6.33
C LEU A 61 3.48 16.57 -5.26
N ALA A 62 3.44 16.20 -3.98
CA ALA A 62 3.41 17.15 -2.87
C ALA A 62 4.67 18.04 -2.82
N ARG A 63 5.85 17.47 -3.10
CA ARG A 63 7.10 18.23 -3.22
C ARG A 63 7.05 19.22 -4.38
N VAL A 64 6.66 18.78 -5.57
CA VAL A 64 6.58 19.63 -6.77
C VAL A 64 5.62 20.79 -6.53
N CYS A 65 4.42 20.54 -5.99
CA CYS A 65 3.46 21.58 -5.66
C CYS A 65 4.02 22.61 -4.67
N LYS A 66 4.81 22.18 -3.67
CA LYS A 66 5.46 23.08 -2.71
C LYS A 66 6.54 23.95 -3.36
N THR A 67 7.34 23.40 -4.28
CA THR A 67 8.38 24.15 -5.00
C THR A 67 7.76 25.18 -5.94
N VAL A 68 6.77 24.78 -6.75
CA VAL A 68 6.04 25.70 -7.64
C VAL A 68 5.32 26.80 -6.86
N GLY A 69 4.72 26.47 -5.71
CA GLY A 69 4.07 27.48 -4.85
C GLY A 69 5.03 28.51 -4.26
N LYS A 70 6.30 28.17 -4.06
CA LYS A 70 7.34 29.11 -3.63
C LYS A 70 7.87 29.96 -4.79
N GLU A 71 8.05 29.36 -5.97
CA GLU A 71 8.50 30.08 -7.17
C GLU A 71 7.42 31.01 -7.74
N GLY A 72 6.13 30.74 -7.50
CA GLY A 72 5.01 31.60 -7.90
C GLY A 72 4.74 32.79 -6.97
N GLN A 73 5.38 32.86 -5.79
CA GLN A 73 5.25 33.98 -4.83
C GLN A 73 6.34 35.05 -4.99
N ILE A 74 7.25 34.87 -5.95
CA ILE A 74 8.28 35.84 -6.32
C ILE A 74 7.91 36.43 -7.68
N ASN A 75 6.92 37.33 -7.67
CA ASN A 75 6.71 38.40 -8.66
C ASN A 75 5.73 39.43 -8.07
#